data_AF-A0A3N5PQ57-F1
#
_entry.id   AF-A0A3N5PQ57-F1
#
_cell.length_a   1.000
_cell.length_b   1.000
_cell.length_c   1.000
_cell.angle_alpha   90.00
_cell.angle_beta   90.00
_cell.angle_gamma   90.00
#
_symmetry.space_group_name_H-M   'P 1'
#
loop_
_entity.id
_entity.type
_entity.pdbx_description
1 polymer ?
#
loop_
_entity_poly.entity_id
_entity_poly.type
_entity_poly.pdbx_seq_one_letter_code
_entity_poly.pdbx_strand_id
1 'polypeptide(L)'
;MSYLYVPVTIGIRRGDVHLVDVDCEARVEYELPDGPSGVLDWNITAFYFTGRHLGKPIYHEIGRTDPLWKDLYDHCDREWIHDQAREALARDGICNLYMDPDL
;
A
#
# COMPACT_ATOMS: atom_id res chain seq x y z
N MET A 1 6.65 -1.50 14.64
CA MET A 1 5.60 -1.66 13.62
C MET A 1 6.12 -2.59 12.53
N SER A 2 5.33 -3.60 12.21
CA SER A 2 5.60 -4.50 11.08
C SER A 2 5.16 -3.81 9.79
N TYR A 3 5.69 -4.25 8.64
CA TYR A 3 5.28 -3.72 7.35
C TYR A 3 5.25 -4.81 6.28
N LEU A 4 4.52 -4.54 5.21
CA LEU A 4 4.57 -5.29 3.96
C LEU A 4 4.58 -4.33 2.77
N TYR A 5 4.92 -4.87 1.59
CA TYR A 5 4.80 -4.15 0.33
C TYR A 5 3.60 -4.68 -0.44
N VAL A 6 2.73 -3.77 -0.86
CA VAL A 6 1.56 -4.08 -1.70
C VAL A 6 1.81 -3.49 -3.09
N PRO A 7 1.92 -4.30 -4.15
CA PRO A 7 2.04 -3.78 -5.51
C PRO A 7 0.74 -3.08 -5.90
N VAL A 8 0.83 -1.85 -6.41
CA VAL A 8 -0.32 -0.99 -6.74
C VAL A 8 -0.10 -0.30 -8.08
N THR A 9 -1.18 -0.10 -8.82
CA THR A 9 -1.24 0.83 -9.96
C THR A 9 -2.06 2.04 -9.53
N ILE A 10 -1.44 3.23 -9.53
CA ILE A 10 -2.08 4.47 -9.09
C ILE A 10 -2.38 5.34 -10.31
N GLY A 11 -3.67 5.62 -10.53
CA GLY A 11 -4.13 6.53 -11.58
C GLY A 11 -4.21 7.97 -11.06
N ILE A 12 -3.27 8.83 -11.45
CA ILE A 12 -3.24 10.23 -11.03
C ILE A 12 -4.20 11.04 -11.90
N ARG A 13 -5.11 11.79 -11.25
CA ARG A 13 -6.14 12.62 -11.89
C ARG A 13 -6.05 14.08 -11.45
N ARG A 14 -6.55 14.98 -12.29
CA ARG A 14 -6.77 16.40 -11.96
C ARG A 14 -8.13 16.82 -12.48
N GLY A 15 -9.08 17.03 -11.56
CA GLY A 15 -10.48 17.15 -11.93
C GLY A 15 -10.94 15.89 -12.66
N ASP A 16 -11.53 16.06 -13.84
CA ASP A 16 -12.04 14.95 -14.66
C ASP A 16 -11.00 14.37 -15.63
N VAL A 17 -9.75 14.83 -15.59
CA VAL A 17 -8.70 14.41 -16.52
C VAL A 17 -7.79 13.37 -15.87
N HIS A 18 -7.67 12.21 -16.51
CA HIS A 18 -6.69 11.18 -16.19
C HIS A 18 -5.33 11.55 -16.78
N LEU A 19 -4.31 11.71 -15.94
CA LEU A 19 -2.98 12.15 -16.37
C LEU A 19 -2.07 10.98 -16.69
N VAL A 20 -1.97 10.02 -15.77
CA VAL A 20 -1.03 8.90 -15.87
C VAL A 20 -1.42 7.78 -14.92
N ASP A 21 -1.12 6.54 -15.31
CA ASP A 21 -1.08 5.38 -14.42
C ASP A 21 0.38 5.06 -14.09
N VAL A 22 0.66 4.88 -12.80
CA VAL A 22 2.01 4.54 -12.33
C VAL A 22 1.98 3.27 -11.48
N ASP A 23 2.85 2.33 -11.83
CA ASP A 23 3.05 1.10 -11.05
C ASP A 23 4.13 1.33 -9.98
N CYS A 24 3.83 0.96 -8.74
CA CYS A 24 4.75 1.06 -7.62
C CYS A 24 4.40 0.06 -6.51
N GLU A 25 5.21 0.00 -5.45
CA GLU A 25 4.90 -0.75 -4.25
C GLU A 25 4.56 0.22 -3.11
N ALA A 26 3.34 0.09 -2.56
CA ALA A 26 2.94 0.79 -1.35
C ALA A 26 3.53 0.07 -0.13
N ARG A 27 4.34 0.76 0.66
CA ARG A 27 4.79 0.28 1.97
C ARG A 27 3.69 0.52 2.99
N VAL A 28 3.10 -0.57 3.45
CA VAL A 28 2.02 -0.58 4.43
C VAL A 28 2.58 -0.99 5.77
N GLU A 29 2.60 -0.06 6.72
CA GLU A 29 2.83 -0.38 8.12
C GLU A 29 1.53 -0.83 8.76
N TYR A 30 1.61 -1.88 9.57
CA TYR A 30 0.43 -2.48 10.18
C TYR A 30 0.66 -2.93 11.62
N GLU A 31 -0.46 -3.01 12.34
CA GLU A 31 -0.60 -3.58 13.66
C GLU A 31 -1.90 -4.40 13.76
N LEU A 32 -1.90 -5.39 14.65
CA LEU A 32 -3.05 -6.23 14.96
C LEU A 32 -3.28 -6.15 16.48
N PRO A 33 -3.88 -5.05 16.98
CA PRO A 33 -3.99 -4.80 18.42
C PRO A 33 -4.77 -5.90 19.15
N ASP A 34 -5.81 -6.45 18.51
CA ASP A 34 -6.65 -7.53 19.05
C ASP A 34 -6.18 -8.93 18.60
N GLY A 35 -4.97 -9.03 18.05
CA GLY A 35 -4.39 -10.27 17.55
C GLY A 35 -4.92 -10.70 16.17
N PRO A 36 -4.68 -11.97 15.77
CA PRO A 36 -4.91 -12.44 14.39
C PRO A 36 -6.35 -12.31 13.87
N SER A 37 -7.36 -12.39 14.75
CA SER A 37 -8.78 -12.21 14.38
C SER A 37 -9.23 -10.75 14.37
N GLY A 38 -8.39 -9.83 14.88
CA GLY A 38 -8.73 -8.44 15.12
C GLY A 38 -8.81 -7.55 13.89
N VAL A 39 -9.06 -6.26 14.15
CA VAL A 39 -8.96 -5.21 13.14
C VAL A 39 -7.51 -5.09 12.68
N LEU A 40 -7.30 -5.04 11.37
CA LEU A 40 -6.01 -4.67 10.79
C LEU A 40 -5.90 -3.14 10.84
N ASP A 41 -5.13 -2.61 11.80
CA ASP A 41 -4.77 -1.20 11.81
C ASP A 41 -3.56 -1.02 10.89
N TRP A 42 -3.69 -0.13 9.90
CA TRP A 42 -2.66 0.01 8.88
C TRP A 42 -2.64 1.40 8.27
N ASN A 43 -1.47 1.76 7.74
CA ASN A 43 -1.27 3.00 7.02
C ASN A 43 -0.16 2.88 5.99
N ILE A 44 -0.27 3.63 4.89
CA ILE A 44 0.81 3.74 3.92
C ILE A 44 1.87 4.72 4.47
N THR A 45 3.14 4.33 4.44
CA THR A 45 4.25 5.18 4.92
C THR A 45 5.23 5.61 3.83
N ALA A 46 5.34 4.84 2.75
CA ALA A 46 6.16 5.19 1.59
C ALA A 46 5.64 4.49 0.30
N PHE A 47 6.00 5.02 -0.87
CA PHE A 47 5.81 4.38 -2.17
C PHE A 47 7.17 4.12 -2.81
N TYR A 48 7.37 2.91 -3.32
CA TYR A 48 8.63 2.49 -3.92
C TYR A 48 8.46 2.27 -5.41
N PHE A 49 9.26 3.01 -6.17
CA PHE A 49 9.31 2.90 -7.62
C PHE A 49 10.56 2.14 -8.03
N THR A 50 10.38 1.21 -8.95
CA THR A 50 11.49 0.49 -9.60
C THR A 50 11.52 0.86 -11.07
N GLY A 51 12.71 1.04 -11.61
CA GLY A 51 12.85 1.45 -13.00
C GLY A 51 14.26 1.27 -13.54
N ARG A 52 14.52 1.83 -14.71
CA ARG A 52 15.86 1.90 -15.29
C ARG A 52 16.16 3.31 -15.76
N HIS A 53 17.36 3.78 -15.46
CA HIS A 53 17.89 5.05 -15.97
C HIS A 53 19.27 4.81 -16.58
N LEU A 54 19.42 5.16 -17.86
CA LEU A 54 20.65 4.93 -18.62
C LEU A 54 21.14 3.47 -18.52
N GLY A 55 20.20 2.52 -18.57
CA GLY A 55 20.48 1.07 -18.49
C GLY A 55 20.75 0.53 -17.08
N LYS A 56 20.82 1.37 -16.05
CA LYS A 56 21.01 0.95 -14.65
C LYS A 56 19.67 0.86 -13.91
N PRO A 57 19.44 -0.16 -13.07
CA PRO A 57 18.25 -0.21 -12.23
C PRO A 57 18.24 0.98 -11.27
N ILE A 58 17.09 1.62 -11.13
CA ILE A 58 16.82 2.64 -10.12
C ILE A 58 15.75 2.10 -9.17
N TYR A 59 15.97 2.38 -7.89
CA TYR A 59 15.00 2.21 -6.81
C TYR A 59 14.85 3.56 -6.14
N HIS A 60 13.62 4.05 -6.04
CA HIS A 60 13.35 5.35 -5.43
C HIS A 60 12.16 5.25 -4.48
N GLU A 61 12.35 5.78 -3.28
CA GLU A 61 11.33 5.87 -2.24
C GLU A 61 10.76 7.28 -2.24
N ILE A 62 9.43 7.37 -2.26
CA ILE A 62 8.67 8.61 -2.03
C ILE A 62 8.04 8.48 -0.65
N GLY A 63 8.55 9.26 0.31
CA GLY A 63 8.06 9.29 1.69
C GLY A 63 7.14 10.48 1.96
N ARG A 64 6.57 10.57 3.16
CA ARG A 64 5.56 11.57 3.54
C ARG A 64 5.95 13.05 3.34
N THR A 65 7.24 13.34 3.34
CA THR A 65 7.78 14.69 3.16
C THR A 65 7.95 15.06 1.69
N ASP A 66 7.87 14.10 0.78
CA ASP A 66 8.05 14.32 -0.64
C ASP A 66 6.79 14.96 -1.25
N PRO A 67 6.91 15.95 -2.15
CA PRO A 67 5.76 16.63 -2.75
C PRO A 67 4.78 15.70 -3.46
N LEU A 68 5.30 14.61 -4.07
CA LEU A 68 4.48 13.64 -4.81
C LEU A 68 3.69 12.71 -3.89
N TRP A 69 4.08 12.59 -2.61
CA TRP A 69 3.45 11.69 -1.65
C TRP A 69 1.95 11.88 -1.57
N LYS A 70 1.52 13.14 -1.39
CA LYS A 70 0.11 13.45 -1.18
C LYS A 70 -0.72 13.02 -2.39
N ASP A 71 -0.23 13.27 -3.60
CA ASP A 71 -0.93 12.91 -4.83
C ASP A 71 -1.06 11.40 -4.96
N LEU A 72 0.00 10.64 -4.71
CA LEU A 72 -0.05 9.17 -4.74
C LEU A 72 -1.02 8.64 -3.67
N TYR A 73 -0.93 9.17 -2.46
CA TYR A 73 -1.77 8.75 -1.34
C TYR A 73 -3.25 9.05 -1.56
N ASP A 74 -3.58 10.23 -2.09
CA ASP A 74 -4.97 10.65 -2.36
C ASP A 74 -5.63 9.86 -3.50
N HIS A 75 -4.85 9.43 -4.50
CA HIS A 75 -5.36 8.70 -5.67
C HIS A 75 -5.34 7.19 -5.49
N CYS A 76 -4.81 6.71 -4.37
CA CYS A 76 -4.70 5.30 -4.11
C CYS A 76 -6.05 4.71 -3.69
N ASP A 77 -6.37 3.52 -4.21
CA ASP A 77 -7.50 2.74 -3.72
C ASP A 77 -7.14 2.10 -2.38
N ARG A 78 -7.58 2.72 -1.29
CA ARG A 78 -7.27 2.28 0.08
C ARG A 78 -8.07 1.05 0.48
N GLU A 79 -9.26 0.84 -0.07
CA GLU A 79 -10.05 -0.37 0.20
C GLU A 79 -9.37 -1.57 -0.45
N TRP A 80 -8.97 -1.43 -1.71
CA TRP A 80 -8.21 -2.47 -2.39
C TRP A 80 -6.88 -2.79 -1.69
N ILE A 81 -6.12 -1.78 -1.24
CA ILE A 81 -4.90 -2.02 -0.46
C ILE A 81 -5.20 -2.77 0.85
N HIS A 82 -6.28 -2.41 1.55
CA HIS A 82 -6.68 -3.09 2.77
C HIS A 82 -6.88 -4.59 2.52
N ASP A 83 -7.65 -4.92 1.48
CA ASP A 83 -7.96 -6.30 1.11
C ASP A 83 -6.69 -7.06 0.72
N GLN A 84 -5.84 -6.46 -0.10
CA GLN A 84 -4.56 -7.09 -0.49
C GLN A 84 -3.60 -7.27 0.69
N ALA A 85 -3.54 -6.31 1.61
CA ALA A 85 -2.74 -6.44 2.81
C ALA A 85 -3.28 -7.56 3.71
N ARG A 86 -4.60 -7.63 3.92
CA ARG A 86 -5.25 -8.70 4.69
C ARG A 86 -5.01 -10.06 4.06
N GLU A 87 -5.17 -10.19 2.75
CA GLU A 87 -4.92 -11.43 2.00
C GLU A 87 -3.47 -11.89 2.12
N ALA A 88 -2.52 -10.97 1.95
CA ALA A 88 -1.10 -11.28 2.07
C ALA A 88 -0.74 -11.75 3.49
N LEU A 89 -1.20 -11.04 4.52
CA LEU A 89 -0.96 -11.39 5.92
C LEU A 89 -1.63 -12.71 6.30
N ALA A 90 -2.82 -12.99 5.78
CA ALA A 90 -3.51 -14.25 6.03
C ALA A 90 -2.80 -15.44 5.38
N ARG A 91 -2.30 -15.27 4.14
CA ARG A 91 -1.49 -16.28 3.45
C ARG A 91 -0.22 -16.61 4.23
N ASP A 92 0.37 -15.63 4.89
CA ASP A 92 1.57 -15.80 5.72
C ASP A 92 1.26 -16.30 7.14
N GLY A 93 -0.03 -16.55 7.45
CA GLY A 93 -0.48 -17.06 8.75
C GLY A 93 -0.46 -16.03 9.88
N ILE A 94 -0.39 -14.74 9.55
CA ILE A 94 -0.27 -13.63 10.51
C ILE A 94 -1.65 -13.16 11.01
N CYS A 95 -2.67 -13.17 10.16
CA CYS A 95 -4.05 -12.84 10.52
C CYS A 95 -5.08 -13.78 9.90
N ASN A 96 -6.32 -13.70 10.36
CA ASN A 96 -7.44 -14.39 9.73
C ASN A 96 -7.98 -13.56 8.57
N LEU A 97 -8.16 -14.19 7.41
CA LEU A 97 -8.68 -13.53 6.21
C LEU A 97 -10.06 -12.91 6.46
N TYR A 98 -10.95 -13.68 7.08
CA TYR A 98 -12.26 -13.24 7.52
C TYR A 98 -12.23 -13.00 9.02
N MET A 99 -12.83 -11.90 9.49
CA MET A 99 -13.14 -11.78 10.92
C MET A 99 -14.08 -12.92 11.30
N ASP A 100 -13.80 -13.56 12.43
CA ASP A 100 -14.74 -14.51 13.00
C ASP A 100 -15.98 -13.70 13.44
N PRO A 101 -17.17 -13.94 12.88
CA PRO A 101 -18.36 -13.13 13.18
C PRO A 101 -18.84 -13.25 14.65
N ASP A 102 -18.21 -14.12 15.44
CA ASP A 102 -18.52 -14.38 16.85
C ASP A 102 -17.64 -13.59 17.85
N LEU A 103 -16.89 -12.57 17.39
CA LEU A 103 -16.11 -11.62 18.23
C LEU A 103 -16.79 -10.26 18.36
#